data_AF-A0A059D2H0-F1
#
_entry.id   AF-A0A059D2H0-F1
#
_cell.length_a   1.000
_cell.length_b   1.000
_cell.length_c   1.000
_cell.angle_alpha   90.00
_cell.angle_beta   90.00
_cell.angle_gamma   90.00
#
_symmetry.space_group_name_H-M   'P 1'
#
loop_
_entity.id
_entity.type
_entity.pdbx_description
1 polymer ?
#
loop_
_entity_poly.entity_id
_entity_poly.type
_entity_poly.pdbx_seq_one_letter_code
_entity_poly.pdbx_strand_id
1 'polypeptide(L)'
;MGFMTFPAVTRLNCGRFIFAVRFNHTMSDGTGLVQFMKAVEEMARGADAPSILPVWQRELLDARDPPRITCTHREYDQVANTRGALIPLDDLDLRSFFFGPTQMSALRNGLPPHQRASSTFEILTACLWRCRTVALQPDPEEEMRVLCIVNARTKFSPPLPAGYYGNAFAFSAAVTSAGKLCQNPLGYALELVKKAKAEVTEESMKSLADLMVIRGRPHFTKVRSFVVSDATKAGFGDVDFGWGKAVYGGPVRGTLLVSFHILFTNRQGETSILVPVCLPAPAMQRFVLELEASLKDPPATTPNIKEKPFGVSSL
;
A
#
# COMPACT_ATOMS: atom_id res chain seq x y z
N MET A 1 25.96 3.13 -13.21
CA MET A 1 26.50 4.07 -12.21
C MET A 1 25.73 5.37 -12.38
N GLY A 2 24.84 5.73 -11.47
CA GLY A 2 23.90 6.84 -11.65
C GLY A 2 23.34 7.27 -10.29
N PHE A 3 23.29 8.57 -10.08
CA PHE A 3 23.08 9.29 -8.82
C PHE A 3 22.01 8.71 -7.88
N MET A 4 22.35 8.78 -6.58
CA MET A 4 21.84 8.02 -5.43
C MET A 4 20.47 8.49 -4.92
N THR A 5 20.31 9.80 -4.84
CA THR A 5 19.09 10.49 -4.42
C THR A 5 19.14 11.89 -5.03
N PHE A 6 18.03 12.39 -5.58
CA PHE A 6 17.91 13.80 -5.97
C PHE A 6 16.97 14.49 -5.00
N PRO A 7 17.50 15.17 -3.97
CA PRO A 7 16.69 16.04 -3.14
C PRO A 7 16.35 17.31 -3.93
N ALA A 8 15.09 17.73 -3.88
CA ALA A 8 14.63 19.01 -4.39
C ALA A 8 13.87 19.74 -3.28
N VAL A 9 14.18 21.02 -3.09
CA VAL A 9 13.46 21.90 -2.17
C VAL A 9 12.69 22.92 -2.98
N THR A 10 11.37 22.96 -2.81
CA THR A 10 10.52 23.98 -3.43
C THR A 10 9.92 24.86 -2.34
N ARG A 11 10.26 26.15 -2.34
CA ARG A 11 9.65 27.13 -1.42
C ARG A 11 8.32 27.61 -1.99
N LEU A 12 7.29 27.61 -1.15
CA LEU A 12 5.95 28.08 -1.48
C LEU A 12 5.80 29.56 -1.08
N ASN A 13 4.88 30.28 -1.74
CA ASN A 13 4.63 31.71 -1.48
C ASN A 13 4.24 32.00 -0.02
N CYS A 14 3.66 31.02 0.69
CA CYS A 14 3.29 31.13 2.10
C CYS A 14 4.46 30.86 3.07
N GLY A 15 5.69 30.75 2.58
CA GLY A 15 6.88 30.51 3.39
C GLY A 15 7.13 29.05 3.78
N ARG A 16 6.19 28.14 3.48
CA ARG A 16 6.37 26.68 3.63
C ARG A 16 7.26 26.14 2.51
N PHE A 17 7.73 24.91 2.63
CA PHE A 17 8.50 24.24 1.58
C PHE A 17 8.04 22.80 1.37
N ILE A 18 8.35 22.27 0.19
CA ILE A 18 8.24 20.85 -0.17
C ILE A 18 9.65 20.31 -0.27
N PHE A 19 9.94 19.23 0.45
CA PHE A 19 11.15 18.44 0.29
C PHE A 19 10.82 17.16 -0.46
N ALA A 20 11.34 17.02 -1.68
CA ALA A 20 11.08 15.88 -2.53
C ALA A 20 12.36 15.07 -2.73
N VAL A 21 12.28 13.75 -2.57
CA VAL A 21 13.40 12.83 -2.82
C VAL A 21 13.01 11.89 -3.95
N ARG A 22 13.83 11.88 -5.01
CA ARG A 22 13.82 10.79 -5.99
C ARG A 22 14.92 9.80 -5.63
N PHE A 23 14.61 8.51 -5.62
CA PHE A 23 15.58 7.46 -5.30
C PHE A 23 15.36 6.25 -6.20
N ASN A 24 16.42 5.43 -6.36
CA ASN A 24 16.34 4.20 -7.12
C ASN A 24 15.86 3.06 -6.22
N HIS A 25 14.65 2.53 -6.48
CA HIS A 25 14.05 1.46 -5.67
C HIS A 25 14.82 0.13 -5.73
N THR A 26 15.72 -0.07 -6.70
CA THR A 26 16.65 -1.21 -6.70
C THR A 26 17.63 -1.16 -5.52
N MET A 27 17.93 0.04 -5.01
CA MET A 27 18.87 0.22 -3.90
C MET A 27 18.24 -0.06 -2.54
N SER A 28 17.01 0.41 -2.32
CA SER A 28 16.29 0.28 -1.05
C SER A 28 14.79 0.32 -1.25
N ASP A 29 14.06 -0.18 -0.26
CA ASP A 29 12.61 -0.02 -0.18
C ASP A 29 12.23 1.26 0.59
N GLY A 30 10.93 1.48 0.79
CA GLY A 30 10.42 2.65 1.54
C GLY A 30 10.98 2.77 2.95
N THR A 31 11.24 1.65 3.64
CA THR A 31 11.87 1.68 4.98
C THR A 31 13.31 2.16 4.90
N GLY A 32 14.08 1.70 3.90
CA GLY A 32 15.43 2.22 3.66
C GLY A 32 15.45 3.70 3.28
N LEU A 33 14.46 4.19 2.50
CA LEU A 33 14.34 5.62 2.23
C LEU A 33 14.08 6.43 3.51
N VAL A 34 13.20 5.96 4.40
CA VAL A 34 12.95 6.68 5.67
C VAL A 34 14.16 6.64 6.58
N GLN A 35 14.88 5.52 6.67
CA GLN A 35 16.14 5.45 7.41
C GLN A 35 17.16 6.49 6.90
N PHE A 36 17.28 6.64 5.58
CA PHE A 36 18.12 7.69 4.99
C PHE A 36 17.65 9.09 5.38
N MET A 37 16.35 9.38 5.29
CA MET A 37 15.84 10.71 5.66
C MET A 37 16.01 11.01 7.15
N LYS A 38 15.88 10.01 8.01
CA LYS A 38 16.14 10.13 9.45
C LYS A 38 17.60 10.43 9.75
N ALA A 39 18.52 9.77 9.08
CA ALA A 39 19.95 10.11 9.16
C ALA A 39 20.21 11.57 8.74
N VAL A 40 19.61 12.03 7.64
CA VAL A 40 19.73 13.42 7.19
C VAL A 40 19.11 14.41 8.19
N GLU A 41 17.96 14.07 8.79
CA GLU A 41 17.36 14.85 9.88
C GLU A 41 18.32 15.02 11.05
N GLU A 42 18.92 13.94 11.54
CA GLU A 42 19.82 13.98 12.68
C GLU A 42 21.06 14.85 12.38
N MET A 43 21.66 14.66 11.20
CA MET A 43 22.80 15.45 10.76
C MET A 43 22.45 16.93 10.57
N ALA A 44 21.27 17.24 10.00
CA ALA A 44 20.80 18.62 9.85
C ALA A 44 20.60 19.32 11.22
N ARG A 45 20.36 18.54 12.28
CA ARG A 45 20.21 19.01 13.66
C ARG A 45 21.53 19.00 14.45
N GLY A 46 22.65 18.72 13.79
CA GLY A 46 23.98 18.78 14.38
C GLY A 46 24.51 17.46 14.97
N ALA A 47 23.90 16.32 14.65
CA ALA A 47 24.49 15.03 15.01
C ALA A 47 25.71 14.73 14.13
N ASP A 48 26.81 14.26 14.74
CA ASP A 48 28.03 13.89 14.02
C ASP A 48 27.87 12.59 13.20
N ALA A 49 26.96 11.72 13.61
CA ALA A 49 26.65 10.46 12.93
C ALA A 49 25.19 10.05 13.15
N PRO A 50 24.62 9.23 12.24
CA PRO A 50 23.28 8.69 12.42
C PRO A 50 23.19 7.74 13.62
N SER A 51 22.08 7.81 14.36
CA SER A 51 21.77 6.93 15.50
C SER A 51 21.63 5.46 15.08
N ILE A 52 21.20 5.22 13.84
CA ILE A 52 21.12 3.90 13.22
C ILE A 52 22.04 3.88 12.00
N LEU A 53 23.17 3.21 12.14
CA LEU A 53 24.11 3.02 11.04
C LEU A 53 23.54 2.06 9.99
N PRO A 54 23.75 2.32 8.68
CA PRO A 54 23.32 1.41 7.63
C PRO A 54 24.11 0.10 7.69
N VAL A 55 23.40 -1.02 7.65
CA VAL A 55 23.97 -2.37 7.56
C VAL A 55 23.77 -2.87 6.13
N TRP A 56 24.87 -3.13 5.43
CA TRP A 56 24.90 -3.48 4.00
C TRP A 56 24.90 -4.98 3.71
N GLN A 57 24.66 -5.82 4.73
CA GLN A 57 24.71 -7.28 4.65
C GLN A 57 23.56 -7.85 3.78
N ARG A 58 23.63 -7.64 2.47
CA ARG A 58 22.62 -8.07 1.49
C ARG A 58 22.59 -9.58 1.32
N GLU A 59 23.70 -10.24 1.61
CA GLU A 59 23.87 -11.69 1.63
C GLU A 59 22.90 -12.40 2.61
N LEU A 60 22.35 -11.68 3.59
CA LEU A 60 21.29 -12.20 4.47
C LEU A 60 20.02 -12.61 3.72
N LEU A 61 19.83 -12.12 2.48
CA LEU A 61 18.70 -12.41 1.61
C LEU A 61 19.11 -13.15 0.32
N ASP A 62 20.32 -13.73 0.30
CA ASP A 62 20.74 -14.54 -0.84
C ASP A 62 19.87 -15.79 -1.00
N ALA A 63 19.80 -16.27 -2.25
CA ALA A 63 19.20 -17.56 -2.55
C ALA A 63 19.99 -18.68 -1.86
N ARG A 64 19.30 -19.79 -1.60
CA ARG A 64 19.92 -21.02 -1.09
C ARG A 64 20.84 -21.64 -2.14
N ASP A 65 21.75 -22.48 -1.69
CA ASP A 65 22.61 -23.30 -2.55
C ASP A 65 22.40 -24.80 -2.25
N PRO A 66 21.77 -25.59 -3.15
CA PRO A 66 21.17 -25.15 -4.41
C PRO A 66 19.83 -24.40 -4.21
N PRO A 67 19.45 -23.50 -5.13
CA PRO A 67 18.17 -22.79 -5.03
C PRO A 67 17.01 -23.78 -5.26
N ARG A 68 15.95 -23.66 -4.45
CA ARG A 68 14.74 -24.49 -4.55
C ARG A 68 13.48 -23.69 -4.24
N ILE A 69 12.56 -23.60 -5.20
CA ILE A 69 11.24 -22.99 -4.94
C ILE A 69 10.43 -23.94 -4.04
N THR A 70 10.03 -23.46 -2.85
CA THR A 70 9.32 -24.25 -1.83
C THR A 70 7.91 -23.74 -1.52
N CYS A 71 7.59 -22.53 -1.95
CA CYS A 71 6.27 -21.92 -1.79
C CYS A 71 5.64 -21.60 -3.16
N THR A 72 4.32 -21.52 -3.18
CA THR A 72 3.58 -21.00 -4.34
C THR A 72 3.65 -19.48 -4.34
N HIS A 73 4.08 -18.91 -5.47
CA HIS A 73 4.29 -17.49 -5.65
C HIS A 73 3.31 -16.92 -6.69
N ARG A 74 2.04 -16.82 -6.31
CA ARG A 74 0.93 -16.41 -7.21
C ARG A 74 1.09 -15.00 -7.77
N GLU A 75 1.82 -14.17 -7.04
CA GLU A 75 2.20 -12.82 -7.42
C GLU A 75 3.13 -12.79 -8.66
N TYR A 76 3.77 -13.90 -9.02
CA TYR A 76 4.63 -14.04 -10.20
C TYR A 76 4.09 -15.05 -11.24
N ASP A 77 2.80 -15.39 -11.18
CA ASP A 77 2.17 -16.24 -12.19
C ASP A 77 2.14 -15.54 -13.55
N GLN A 78 2.49 -16.27 -14.61
CA GLN A 78 2.39 -15.76 -15.97
C GLN A 78 0.94 -15.83 -16.43
N VAL A 79 0.27 -14.69 -16.38
CA VAL A 79 -1.12 -14.55 -16.83
C VAL A 79 -1.12 -13.84 -18.18
N ALA A 80 -1.56 -14.57 -19.22
CA ALA A 80 -1.76 -13.97 -20.52
C ALA A 80 -2.91 -12.95 -20.45
N ASN A 81 -2.69 -11.76 -21.02
CA ASN A 81 -3.75 -10.76 -21.16
C ASN A 81 -4.67 -11.15 -22.33
N THR A 82 -5.47 -12.20 -22.14
CA THR A 82 -6.29 -12.82 -23.21
C THR A 82 -7.55 -12.02 -23.55
N ARG A 83 -7.94 -11.05 -22.71
CA ARG A 83 -9.24 -10.35 -22.83
C ARG A 83 -9.14 -8.83 -22.98
N GLY A 84 -8.05 -8.32 -23.60
CA GLY A 84 -8.05 -7.02 -24.27
C GLY A 84 -8.45 -5.78 -23.44
N ALA A 85 -8.54 -5.87 -22.11
CA ALA A 85 -8.87 -4.73 -21.27
C ALA A 85 -7.62 -3.89 -21.02
N LEU A 86 -7.08 -3.33 -22.11
CA LEU A 86 -6.37 -2.07 -22.02
C LEU A 86 -7.40 -1.07 -21.49
N ILE A 87 -7.43 -0.88 -20.17
CA ILE A 87 -8.15 0.21 -19.55
C ILE A 87 -7.74 1.47 -20.34
N PRO A 88 -8.66 2.16 -21.03
CA PRO A 88 -8.31 3.35 -21.79
C PRO A 88 -7.60 4.34 -20.86
N LEU A 89 -6.33 4.60 -21.13
CA LEU A 89 -5.47 5.42 -20.26
C LEU A 89 -5.72 6.92 -20.46
N ASP A 90 -6.55 7.28 -21.43
CA ASP A 90 -6.69 8.64 -21.94
C ASP A 90 -7.62 9.51 -21.07
N ASP A 91 -8.26 8.94 -20.04
CA ASP A 91 -9.12 9.67 -19.09
C ASP A 91 -9.05 9.05 -17.67
N LEU A 92 -7.86 9.12 -17.07
CA LEU A 92 -7.64 8.69 -15.69
C LEU A 92 -7.97 9.80 -14.70
N ASP A 93 -8.91 9.52 -13.79
CA ASP A 93 -9.24 10.38 -12.65
C ASP A 93 -8.46 9.90 -11.42
N LEU A 94 -7.71 10.82 -10.80
CA LEU A 94 -6.96 10.60 -9.57
C LEU A 94 -7.64 11.35 -8.43
N ARG A 95 -8.17 10.60 -7.46
CA ARG A 95 -8.81 11.18 -6.27
C ARG A 95 -8.19 10.65 -5.00
N SER A 96 -8.23 11.49 -3.97
CA SER A 96 -7.78 11.18 -2.62
C SER A 96 -8.97 10.97 -1.71
N PHE A 97 -8.99 9.83 -1.00
CA PHE A 97 -10.04 9.48 -0.06
C PHE A 97 -9.49 9.44 1.36
N PHE A 98 -10.23 9.97 2.32
CA PHE A 98 -9.82 10.03 3.73
C PHE A 98 -10.68 9.08 4.57
N PHE A 99 -10.01 8.22 5.33
CA PHE A 99 -10.64 7.25 6.22
C PHE A 99 -10.27 7.59 7.67
N GLY A 100 -11.14 8.34 8.34
CA GLY A 100 -11.02 8.65 9.76
C GLY A 100 -11.69 7.60 10.65
N PRO A 101 -11.78 7.87 11.97
CA PRO A 101 -12.41 6.97 12.93
C PRO A 101 -13.84 6.58 12.55
N THR A 102 -14.65 7.53 12.06
CA THR A 102 -16.04 7.29 11.64
C THR A 102 -16.13 6.28 10.49
N GLN A 103 -15.39 6.51 9.40
CA GLN A 103 -15.39 5.60 8.25
C GLN A 103 -14.88 4.21 8.64
N MET A 104 -13.81 4.15 9.44
CA MET A 104 -13.27 2.87 9.91
C MET A 104 -14.24 2.13 10.83
N SER A 105 -15.00 2.86 11.66
CA SER A 105 -16.04 2.28 12.51
C SER A 105 -17.17 1.69 11.66
N ALA A 106 -17.66 2.42 10.65
CA ALA A 106 -18.69 1.93 9.73
C ALA A 106 -18.26 0.63 9.02
N LEU A 107 -17.04 0.58 8.48
CA LEU A 107 -16.49 -0.63 7.86
C LEU A 107 -16.39 -1.81 8.84
N ARG A 108 -16.01 -1.54 10.10
CA ARG A 108 -15.95 -2.57 11.15
C ARG A 108 -17.34 -3.06 11.55
N ASN A 109 -18.33 -2.18 11.61
CA ASN A 109 -19.71 -2.55 11.96
C ASN A 109 -20.35 -3.45 10.91
N GLY A 110 -20.03 -3.23 9.63
CA GLY A 110 -20.46 -4.08 8.51
C GLY A 110 -19.83 -5.48 8.49
N LEU A 111 -18.88 -5.79 9.38
CA LEU A 111 -18.25 -7.10 9.49
C LEU A 111 -18.86 -7.95 10.61
N PRO A 112 -18.88 -9.29 10.44
CA PRO A 112 -19.17 -10.23 11.53
C PRO A 112 -18.30 -9.97 12.77
N PRO A 113 -18.81 -10.17 14.01
CA PRO A 113 -18.08 -9.85 15.24
C PRO A 113 -16.65 -10.42 15.31
N HIS A 114 -16.46 -11.67 14.90
CA HIS A 114 -15.15 -12.35 14.92
C HIS A 114 -14.12 -11.72 13.94
N GLN A 115 -14.57 -10.97 12.93
CA GLN A 115 -13.71 -10.31 11.95
C GLN A 115 -13.44 -8.84 12.29
N ARG A 116 -14.19 -8.24 13.22
CA ARG A 116 -14.04 -6.82 13.58
C ARG A 116 -12.70 -6.48 14.21
N ALA A 117 -11.99 -7.47 14.75
CA ALA A 117 -10.65 -7.31 15.32
C ALA A 117 -9.53 -7.25 14.27
N SER A 118 -9.85 -7.42 12.98
CA SER A 118 -8.85 -7.36 11.90
C SER A 118 -8.18 -5.99 11.82
N SER A 119 -6.95 -5.94 11.30
CA SER A 119 -6.21 -4.69 11.22
C SER A 119 -6.88 -3.69 10.27
N THR A 120 -6.67 -2.40 10.52
CA THR A 120 -7.19 -1.33 9.65
C THR A 120 -6.72 -1.50 8.20
N PHE A 121 -5.46 -1.90 7.99
CA PHE A 121 -4.93 -2.23 6.66
C PHE A 121 -5.75 -3.31 5.96
N GLU A 122 -6.04 -4.42 6.65
CA GLU A 122 -6.76 -5.56 6.06
C GLU A 122 -8.19 -5.17 5.66
N ILE A 123 -8.93 -4.51 6.57
CA ILE A 123 -10.32 -4.08 6.32
C ILE A 123 -10.39 -3.07 5.18
N LEU A 124 -9.52 -2.05 5.22
CA LEU A 124 -9.53 -1.01 4.22
C LEU A 124 -9.12 -1.56 2.84
N THR A 125 -8.07 -2.39 2.79
CA THR A 125 -7.62 -3.03 1.54
C THR A 125 -8.73 -3.91 0.95
N ALA A 126 -9.41 -4.71 1.76
CA ALA A 126 -10.52 -5.56 1.31
C ALA A 126 -11.68 -4.72 0.75
N CYS A 127 -12.03 -3.63 1.43
CA CYS A 127 -13.09 -2.72 0.99
C CYS A 127 -12.74 -2.07 -0.35
N LEU A 128 -11.54 -1.49 -0.46
CA LEU A 128 -11.06 -0.85 -1.67
C LEU A 128 -10.94 -1.83 -2.84
N TRP A 129 -10.45 -3.06 -2.59
CA TRP A 129 -10.34 -4.09 -3.62
C TRP A 129 -11.71 -4.50 -4.17
N ARG A 130 -12.70 -4.68 -3.30
CA ARG A 130 -14.08 -4.96 -3.68
C ARG A 130 -14.70 -3.79 -4.44
N CYS A 131 -14.66 -2.57 -3.89
CA CYS A 131 -15.22 -1.37 -4.52
C CYS A 131 -14.60 -1.12 -5.90
N ARG A 132 -13.27 -1.25 -6.01
CA ARG A 132 -12.54 -1.11 -7.28
C ARG A 132 -12.99 -2.16 -8.30
N THR A 133 -13.20 -3.40 -7.88
CA THR A 133 -13.63 -4.47 -8.78
C THR A 133 -15.04 -4.23 -9.29
N VAL A 134 -16.00 -3.89 -8.41
CA VAL A 134 -17.36 -3.52 -8.80
C VAL A 134 -17.35 -2.35 -9.78
N ALA A 135 -16.56 -1.32 -9.49
CA ALA A 135 -16.45 -0.13 -10.33
C ALA A 135 -15.86 -0.41 -11.73
N LEU A 136 -14.91 -1.34 -11.84
CA LEU A 136 -14.29 -1.71 -13.12
C LEU A 136 -15.19 -2.59 -14.00
N GLN A 137 -16.21 -3.24 -13.43
CA GLN A 137 -17.14 -4.13 -14.13
C GLN A 137 -16.44 -5.14 -15.06
N PRO A 138 -15.42 -5.88 -14.58
CA PRO A 138 -14.80 -6.94 -15.37
C PRO A 138 -15.78 -8.09 -15.62
N ASP A 139 -15.39 -9.02 -16.51
CA ASP A 139 -16.13 -10.27 -16.68
C ASP A 139 -16.17 -11.05 -15.34
N PRO A 140 -17.32 -11.64 -14.94
CA PRO A 140 -17.44 -12.30 -13.64
C PRO A 140 -16.44 -13.43 -13.41
N GLU A 141 -16.00 -14.12 -14.46
CA GLU A 141 -15.01 -15.22 -14.38
C GLU A 141 -13.57 -14.71 -14.43
N GLU A 142 -13.36 -13.43 -14.67
CA GLU A 142 -12.03 -12.84 -14.73
C GLU A 142 -11.38 -12.82 -13.34
N GLU A 143 -10.13 -13.27 -13.26
CA GLU A 143 -9.38 -13.25 -12.02
C GLU A 143 -8.95 -11.83 -11.63
N MET A 144 -9.31 -11.46 -10.41
CA MET A 144 -8.90 -10.22 -9.76
C MET A 144 -7.84 -10.53 -8.71
N ARG A 145 -6.84 -9.65 -8.62
CA ARG A 145 -5.72 -9.80 -7.69
C ARG A 145 -5.58 -8.57 -6.83
N VAL A 146 -5.28 -8.76 -5.55
CA VAL A 146 -4.72 -7.71 -4.69
C VAL A 146 -3.35 -8.17 -4.21
N LEU A 147 -2.34 -7.32 -4.40
CA LEU A 147 -0.96 -7.57 -4.01
C LEU A 147 -0.62 -6.67 -2.82
N CYS A 148 -0.41 -7.26 -1.65
CA CYS A 148 0.02 -6.53 -0.47
C CYS A 148 1.55 -6.48 -0.42
N ILE A 149 2.13 -5.29 -0.26
CA ILE A 149 3.57 -5.14 0.02
C ILE A 149 3.79 -5.35 1.51
N VAL A 150 4.54 -6.39 1.87
CA VAL A 150 4.78 -6.77 3.27
C VAL A 150 6.26 -6.60 3.59
N ASN A 151 6.57 -5.75 4.57
CA ASN A 151 7.93 -5.63 5.12
C ASN A 151 8.32 -6.93 5.81
N ALA A 152 9.42 -7.53 5.34
CA ALA A 152 9.89 -8.84 5.77
C ALA A 152 10.98 -8.77 6.86
N ARG A 153 11.47 -7.59 7.23
CA ARG A 153 12.59 -7.44 8.18
C ARG A 153 12.38 -8.18 9.50
N THR A 154 11.15 -8.18 10.02
CA THR A 154 10.79 -8.85 11.29
C THR A 154 10.38 -10.31 11.14
N LYS A 155 10.41 -10.85 9.92
CA LYS A 155 9.95 -12.22 9.61
C LYS A 155 11.03 -13.27 9.78
N PHE A 156 12.30 -12.86 9.86
CA PHE A 156 13.46 -13.72 10.03
C PHE A 156 13.70 -14.04 11.50
N SER A 157 14.36 -15.16 11.78
CA SER A 157 14.81 -15.56 13.12
C SER A 157 16.33 -15.82 13.13
N PRO A 158 17.16 -14.88 13.63
CA PRO A 158 16.78 -13.58 14.20
C PRO A 158 16.26 -12.59 13.14
N PRO A 159 15.51 -11.53 13.54
CA PRO A 159 15.12 -10.47 12.63
C PRO A 159 16.32 -9.84 11.92
N LEU A 160 16.11 -9.26 10.73
CA LEU A 160 17.15 -8.50 10.07
C LEU A 160 17.63 -7.34 10.96
N PRO A 161 18.92 -6.95 10.90
CA PRO A 161 19.45 -5.84 11.67
C PRO A 161 18.61 -4.59 11.52
N ALA A 162 18.43 -3.82 12.61
CA ALA A 162 17.63 -2.59 12.58
C ALA A 162 18.13 -1.59 11.51
N GLY A 163 19.43 -1.59 11.23
CA GLY A 163 20.05 -0.78 10.20
C GLY A 163 20.05 -1.37 8.78
N TYR A 164 19.47 -2.56 8.53
CA TYR A 164 19.51 -3.23 7.23
C TYR A 164 19.04 -2.29 6.10
N TYR A 165 19.99 -1.95 5.23
CA TYR A 165 19.79 -0.99 4.15
C TYR A 165 19.72 -1.71 2.80
N GLY A 166 18.49 -1.93 2.34
CA GLY A 166 18.19 -2.64 1.12
C GLY A 166 16.70 -2.82 0.92
N ASN A 167 16.33 -3.69 -0.02
CA ASN A 167 14.97 -4.17 -0.16
C ASN A 167 14.80 -5.41 0.74
N ALA A 168 13.80 -5.38 1.62
CA ALA A 168 13.41 -6.53 2.43
C ALA A 168 11.88 -6.57 2.56
N PHE A 169 11.22 -6.84 1.44
CA PHE A 169 9.78 -6.98 1.36
C PHE A 169 9.39 -8.10 0.39
N ALA A 170 8.17 -8.61 0.53
CA ALA A 170 7.53 -9.47 -0.45
C ALA A 170 6.23 -8.85 -0.94
N PHE A 171 5.85 -9.20 -2.17
CA PHE A 171 4.46 -9.12 -2.59
C PHE A 171 3.75 -10.38 -2.12
N SER A 172 2.57 -10.23 -1.54
CA SER A 172 1.66 -11.36 -1.31
C SER A 172 0.36 -11.17 -2.06
N ALA A 173 -0.11 -12.22 -2.74
CA ALA A 173 -1.27 -12.17 -3.62
C ALA A 173 -2.50 -12.86 -3.02
N ALA A 174 -3.59 -12.10 -2.88
CA ALA A 174 -4.93 -12.69 -2.83
C ALA A 174 -5.54 -12.69 -4.24
N VAL A 175 -6.11 -13.83 -4.64
CA VAL A 175 -6.68 -14.05 -5.97
C VAL A 175 -8.08 -14.64 -5.84
N THR A 176 -9.05 -14.08 -6.58
CA THR A 176 -10.39 -14.63 -6.72
C THR A 176 -11.03 -14.12 -8.01
N SER A 177 -12.11 -14.75 -8.49
CA SER A 177 -12.90 -14.25 -9.62
C SER A 177 -13.64 -12.95 -9.26
N ALA A 178 -13.82 -12.05 -10.21
CA ALA A 178 -14.59 -10.82 -10.01
C ALA A 178 -16.01 -11.07 -9.49
N GLY A 179 -16.71 -12.08 -10.02
CA GLY A 179 -18.06 -12.46 -9.60
C GLY A 179 -18.12 -12.79 -8.11
N LYS A 180 -17.24 -13.68 -7.64
CA LYS A 180 -17.12 -14.00 -6.19
C LYS A 180 -16.80 -12.76 -5.37
N LEU A 181 -15.87 -11.91 -5.81
CA LEU A 181 -15.48 -10.71 -5.06
C LEU A 181 -16.62 -9.71 -4.92
N CYS A 182 -17.42 -9.52 -5.97
CA CYS A 182 -18.54 -8.58 -5.97
C CYS A 182 -19.77 -9.09 -5.21
N GLN A 183 -20.09 -10.39 -5.35
CA GLN A 183 -21.31 -11.00 -4.81
C GLN A 183 -21.19 -11.39 -3.34
N ASN A 184 -19.98 -11.66 -2.84
CA ASN A 184 -19.77 -11.99 -1.43
C ASN A 184 -19.64 -10.72 -0.55
N PRO A 185 -19.95 -10.83 0.76
CA PRO A 185 -19.79 -9.72 1.70
C PRO A 185 -18.33 -9.32 1.87
N LEU A 186 -18.09 -8.12 2.41
CA LEU A 186 -16.74 -7.59 2.69
C LEU A 186 -15.85 -8.58 3.47
N GLY A 187 -16.45 -9.34 4.40
CA GLY A 187 -15.78 -10.37 5.18
C GLY A 187 -15.07 -11.45 4.36
N TYR A 188 -15.57 -11.76 3.15
CA TYR A 188 -14.93 -12.69 2.22
C TYR A 188 -13.61 -12.15 1.69
N ALA A 189 -13.63 -10.92 1.16
CA ALA A 189 -12.43 -10.24 0.68
C ALA A 189 -11.40 -10.05 1.81
N LEU A 190 -11.88 -9.76 3.02
CA LEU A 190 -11.06 -9.61 4.21
C LEU A 190 -10.28 -10.88 4.56
N GLU A 191 -10.91 -12.05 4.56
CA GLU A 191 -10.19 -13.30 4.84
C GLU A 191 -9.14 -13.63 3.78
N LEU A 192 -9.42 -13.32 2.50
CA LEU A 192 -8.42 -13.48 1.45
C LEU A 192 -7.19 -12.59 1.69
N VAL A 193 -7.40 -11.31 2.02
CA VAL A 193 -6.31 -10.36 2.32
C VAL A 193 -5.52 -10.80 3.55
N LYS A 194 -6.21 -11.23 4.62
CA LYS A 194 -5.56 -11.75 5.84
C LYS A 194 -4.70 -12.96 5.54
N LYS A 195 -5.23 -13.93 4.78
CA LYS A 195 -4.51 -15.14 4.40
C LYS A 195 -3.26 -14.80 3.59
N ALA A 196 -3.39 -13.99 2.55
CA ALA A 196 -2.24 -13.56 1.75
C ALA A 196 -1.16 -12.91 2.62
N LYS A 197 -1.52 -11.94 3.47
CA LYS A 197 -0.54 -11.29 4.35
C LYS A 197 0.15 -12.26 5.33
N ALA A 198 -0.56 -13.28 5.81
CA ALA A 198 -0.02 -14.30 6.70
C ALA A 198 0.96 -15.26 6.01
N GLU A 199 0.88 -15.44 4.69
CA GLU A 199 1.79 -16.29 3.91
C GLU A 199 3.24 -15.75 3.88
N VAL A 200 3.45 -14.47 4.20
CA VAL A 200 4.79 -13.87 4.27
C VAL A 200 5.49 -14.27 5.58
N THR A 201 6.35 -15.27 5.42
CA THR A 201 7.18 -15.94 6.43
C THR A 201 8.65 -15.96 5.99
N GLU A 202 9.57 -16.31 6.89
CA GLU A 202 10.98 -16.51 6.53
C GLU A 202 11.15 -17.51 5.37
N GLU A 203 10.46 -18.65 5.43
CA GLU A 203 10.55 -19.66 4.37
C GLU A 203 10.04 -19.14 3.03
N SER A 204 8.95 -18.36 3.02
CA SER A 204 8.46 -17.73 1.78
C SER A 204 9.47 -16.74 1.19
N MET A 205 10.23 -16.03 2.04
CA MET A 205 11.27 -15.10 1.58
C MET A 205 12.46 -15.85 0.97
N LYS A 206 12.87 -16.97 1.57
CA LYS A 206 13.91 -17.85 1.00
C LYS A 206 13.47 -18.46 -0.33
N SER A 207 12.23 -18.96 -0.40
CA SER A 207 11.63 -19.45 -1.64
C SER A 207 11.57 -18.37 -2.72
N LEU A 208 11.25 -17.12 -2.34
CA LEU A 208 11.22 -15.99 -3.25
C LEU A 208 12.61 -15.68 -3.82
N ALA A 209 13.64 -15.65 -2.97
CA ALA A 209 15.03 -15.45 -3.42
C ALA A 209 15.45 -16.52 -4.43
N ASP A 210 15.13 -17.79 -4.15
CA ASP A 210 15.40 -18.90 -5.07
C ASP A 210 14.64 -18.76 -6.38
N LEU A 211 13.36 -18.35 -6.33
CA LEU A 211 12.56 -18.09 -7.53
C LEU A 211 13.19 -17.00 -8.39
N MET A 212 13.74 -15.94 -7.79
CA MET A 212 14.41 -14.86 -8.51
C MET A 212 15.66 -15.34 -9.24
N VAL A 213 16.41 -16.28 -8.67
CA VAL A 213 17.58 -16.89 -9.32
C VAL A 213 17.14 -17.85 -10.42
N ILE A 214 16.24 -18.80 -10.10
CA ILE A 214 15.82 -19.86 -11.02
C ILE A 214 15.07 -19.31 -12.24
N ARG A 215 14.21 -18.31 -12.05
CA ARG A 215 13.36 -17.76 -13.12
C ARG A 215 13.88 -16.43 -13.70
N GLY A 216 15.08 -16.00 -13.31
CA GLY A 216 15.70 -14.79 -13.88
C GLY A 216 14.95 -13.50 -13.55
N ARG A 217 14.51 -13.34 -12.29
CA ARG A 217 13.82 -12.15 -11.76
C ARG A 217 12.54 -11.77 -12.55
N PRO A 218 11.52 -12.64 -12.57
CA PRO A 218 10.28 -12.36 -13.28
C PRO A 218 9.57 -11.12 -12.72
N HIS A 219 8.85 -10.42 -13.58
CA HIS A 219 7.96 -9.36 -13.12
C HIS A 219 6.75 -9.96 -12.41
N PHE A 220 6.26 -9.27 -11.37
CA PHE A 220 4.98 -9.64 -10.76
C PHE A 220 3.82 -9.42 -11.76
N THR A 221 2.74 -10.17 -11.58
CA THR A 221 1.55 -10.11 -12.43
C THR A 221 0.87 -8.74 -12.29
N LYS A 222 0.86 -7.95 -13.36
CA LYS A 222 0.18 -6.64 -13.40
C LYS A 222 -1.29 -6.73 -13.83
N VAL A 223 -1.64 -7.77 -14.57
CA VAL A 223 -2.98 -7.97 -15.14
C VAL A 223 -4.00 -8.11 -14.01
N ARG A 224 -5.00 -7.22 -14.02
CA ARG A 224 -6.08 -7.16 -13.01
C ARG A 224 -5.61 -7.12 -11.56
N SER A 225 -4.40 -6.60 -11.35
CA SER A 225 -3.81 -6.43 -10.02
C SER A 225 -4.13 -5.07 -9.43
N PHE A 226 -4.29 -5.06 -8.12
CA PHE A 226 -4.33 -3.87 -7.28
C PHE A 226 -3.25 -4.00 -6.22
N VAL A 227 -2.17 -3.24 -6.35
CA VAL A 227 -1.04 -3.26 -5.42
C VAL A 227 -1.30 -2.26 -4.30
N VAL A 228 -1.17 -2.68 -3.06
CA VAL A 228 -1.39 -1.84 -1.88
C VAL A 228 -0.18 -1.89 -0.96
N SER A 229 0.32 -0.71 -0.61
CA SER A 229 1.42 -0.53 0.35
C SER A 229 0.95 0.32 1.53
N ASP A 230 1.20 -0.16 2.74
CA ASP A 230 0.94 0.59 3.96
C ASP A 230 2.14 1.47 4.32
N ALA A 231 1.97 2.79 4.20
CA ALA A 231 2.96 3.78 4.61
C ALA A 231 2.57 4.50 5.91
N THR A 232 1.46 4.10 6.56
CA THR A 232 0.94 4.80 7.75
C THR A 232 1.90 4.75 8.95
N LYS A 233 2.75 3.72 9.02
CA LYS A 233 3.76 3.52 10.06
C LYS A 233 5.20 3.60 9.54
N ALA A 234 5.38 4.06 8.30
CA ALA A 234 6.71 4.12 7.70
C ALA A 234 7.57 5.25 8.26
N GLY A 235 6.98 6.27 8.89
CA GLY A 235 7.71 7.38 9.52
C GLY A 235 8.01 8.56 8.58
N PHE A 236 7.40 8.60 7.38
CA PHE A 236 7.57 9.71 6.44
C PHE A 236 7.15 11.07 7.03
N GLY A 237 6.05 11.11 7.78
CA GLY A 237 5.54 12.33 8.41
C GLY A 237 6.32 12.75 9.67
N ASP A 238 7.13 11.85 10.23
CA ASP A 238 7.87 12.09 11.47
C ASP A 238 9.23 12.76 11.24
N VAL A 239 9.64 12.97 9.98
CA VAL A 239 10.93 13.58 9.67
C VAL A 239 10.92 15.08 9.99
N ASP A 240 11.90 15.53 10.78
CA ASP A 240 12.06 16.93 11.21
C ASP A 240 13.51 17.42 11.00
N PHE A 241 13.76 18.11 9.89
CA PHE A 241 15.07 18.69 9.57
C PHE A 241 15.43 19.95 10.39
N GLY A 242 14.65 20.31 11.43
CA GLY A 242 14.84 21.50 12.26
C GLY A 242 13.74 22.56 12.13
N TRP A 243 12.73 22.31 11.29
CA TRP A 243 11.59 23.22 11.05
C TRP A 243 10.25 22.64 11.53
N GLY A 244 10.30 21.56 12.29
CA GLY A 244 9.14 20.80 12.74
C GLY A 244 8.80 19.64 11.80
N LYS A 245 7.91 18.77 12.27
CA LYS A 245 7.44 17.59 11.52
C LYS A 245 6.71 17.98 10.24
N ALA A 246 6.80 17.11 9.24
CA ALA A 246 6.10 17.29 7.98
C ALA A 246 4.57 17.29 8.17
N VAL A 247 3.88 18.26 7.57
CA VAL A 247 2.40 18.30 7.51
C VAL A 247 1.85 17.11 6.69
N TYR A 248 2.65 16.63 5.75
CA TYR A 248 2.38 15.45 4.94
C TYR A 248 3.71 14.77 4.59
N GLY A 249 3.75 13.45 4.71
CA GLY A 249 4.89 12.65 4.29
C GLY A 249 4.42 11.36 3.65
N GLY A 250 4.83 11.11 2.40
CA GLY A 250 4.49 9.89 1.69
C GLY A 250 4.71 10.00 0.18
N PRO A 251 4.37 8.93 -0.56
CA PRO A 251 4.45 8.92 -2.01
C PRO A 251 3.58 10.01 -2.64
N VAL A 252 4.13 10.72 -3.63
CA VAL A 252 3.50 11.87 -4.29
C VAL A 252 2.13 11.54 -4.91
N ARG A 253 1.94 10.31 -5.41
CA ARG A 253 0.69 9.89 -6.06
C ARG A 253 0.50 8.38 -6.06
N GLY A 254 -0.75 7.95 -6.11
CA GLY A 254 -1.12 6.60 -6.56
C GLY A 254 -1.05 6.49 -8.09
N THR A 255 -1.11 5.26 -8.59
CA THR A 255 -1.26 4.94 -10.02
C THR A 255 -2.44 3.99 -10.20
N LEU A 256 -2.84 3.71 -11.44
CA LEU A 256 -3.90 2.74 -11.72
C LEU A 256 -3.65 1.35 -11.10
N LEU A 257 -2.37 0.98 -10.95
CA LEU A 257 -1.92 -0.29 -10.41
C LEU A 257 -1.62 -0.23 -8.90
N VAL A 258 -1.07 0.88 -8.41
CA VAL A 258 -0.51 0.99 -7.05
C VAL A 258 -1.21 2.07 -6.24
N SER A 259 -1.70 1.70 -5.06
CA SER A 259 -2.23 2.64 -4.07
C SER A 259 -1.47 2.51 -2.73
N PHE A 260 -1.56 3.56 -1.93
CA PHE A 260 -0.86 3.69 -0.67
C PHE A 260 -1.85 4.07 0.44
N HIS A 261 -1.68 3.47 1.61
CA HIS A 261 -2.30 4.00 2.83
C HIS A 261 -1.31 4.95 3.49
N ILE A 262 -1.67 6.22 3.60
CA ILE A 262 -0.77 7.26 4.09
C ILE A 262 -1.41 7.88 5.33
N LEU A 263 -0.64 8.04 6.40
CA LEU A 263 -1.12 8.71 7.60
C LEU A 263 -1.23 10.21 7.29
N PHE A 264 -2.38 10.79 7.56
CA PHE A 264 -2.63 12.21 7.37
C PHE A 264 -3.26 12.81 8.62
N THR A 265 -2.68 13.90 9.11
CA THR A 265 -3.21 14.67 10.23
C THR A 265 -3.59 16.06 9.73
N ASN A 266 -4.85 16.44 9.92
CA ASN A 266 -5.33 17.75 9.50
C ASN A 266 -4.87 18.86 10.47
N ARG A 267 -5.21 20.12 10.15
CA ARG A 267 -4.81 21.28 10.99
C ARG A 267 -5.46 21.26 12.39
N GLN A 268 -6.56 20.53 12.55
CA GLN A 268 -7.27 20.35 13.81
C GLN A 268 -6.67 19.21 14.66
N GLY A 269 -5.64 18.51 14.16
CA GLY A 269 -5.00 17.39 14.87
C GLY A 269 -5.73 16.05 14.66
N GLU A 270 -6.76 16.00 13.83
CA GLU A 270 -7.49 14.76 13.56
C GLU A 270 -6.72 13.91 12.56
N THR A 271 -6.55 12.64 12.90
CA THR A 271 -5.77 11.69 12.10
C THR A 271 -6.69 10.79 11.28
N SER A 272 -6.33 10.61 10.00
CA SER A 272 -7.03 9.79 9.03
C SER A 272 -6.04 9.05 8.14
N ILE A 273 -6.52 8.05 7.42
CA ILE A 273 -5.75 7.37 6.38
C ILE A 273 -6.15 7.98 5.04
N LEU A 274 -5.19 8.64 4.40
CA LEU A 274 -5.29 9.11 3.03
C LEU A 274 -5.00 7.96 2.07
N VAL A 275 -5.89 7.76 1.10
CA VAL A 275 -5.77 6.74 0.06
C VAL A 275 -5.93 7.39 -1.33
N PRO A 276 -4.84 7.57 -2.09
CA PRO A 276 -4.91 7.97 -3.49
C PRO A 276 -5.41 6.80 -4.35
N VAL A 277 -6.46 7.01 -5.12
CA VAL A 277 -7.05 6.03 -6.05
C VAL A 277 -7.08 6.64 -7.45
N CYS A 278 -6.59 5.88 -8.42
CA CYS A 278 -6.59 6.26 -9.83
C CYS A 278 -7.39 5.23 -10.63
N LEU A 279 -8.42 5.68 -11.35
CA LEU A 279 -9.31 4.86 -12.16
C LEU A 279 -9.75 5.66 -13.40
N PRO A 280 -10.21 5.01 -14.48
CA PRO A 280 -10.93 5.71 -15.54
C PRO A 280 -12.07 6.54 -14.97
N ALA A 281 -12.30 7.76 -15.47
CA ALA A 281 -13.31 8.65 -14.89
C ALA A 281 -14.71 8.01 -14.72
N PRO A 282 -15.24 7.22 -15.69
CA PRO A 282 -16.52 6.51 -15.48
C PRO A 282 -16.47 5.47 -14.35
N ALA A 283 -15.34 4.78 -14.21
CA ALA A 283 -15.14 3.83 -13.11
C ALA A 283 -14.96 4.57 -11.77
N MET A 284 -14.30 5.73 -11.75
CA MET A 284 -14.17 6.54 -10.54
C MET A 284 -15.53 6.99 -10.00
N GLN A 285 -16.47 7.39 -10.86
CA GLN A 285 -17.83 7.74 -10.45
C GLN A 285 -18.54 6.56 -9.77
N ARG A 286 -18.47 5.36 -10.35
CA ARG A 286 -19.04 4.14 -9.75
C ARG A 286 -18.33 3.75 -8.46
N PHE A 287 -17.01 3.93 -8.40
CA PHE A 287 -16.19 3.64 -7.22
C PHE A 287 -16.62 4.49 -6.03
N VAL A 288 -16.85 5.79 -6.25
CA VAL A 288 -17.35 6.70 -5.20
C VAL A 288 -18.68 6.20 -4.65
N LEU A 289 -19.64 5.87 -5.52
CA LEU A 289 -20.95 5.37 -5.10
C LEU A 289 -20.88 4.06 -4.31
N GLU A 290 -20.05 3.11 -4.76
CA GLU A 290 -19.87 1.82 -4.08
C GLU A 290 -19.17 1.99 -2.73
N LEU A 291 -18.19 2.90 -2.66
CA LEU A 291 -17.51 3.22 -1.41
C LEU A 291 -18.46 3.88 -0.41
N GLU A 292 -19.27 4.83 -0.86
CA GLU A 292 -20.31 5.47 -0.05
C GLU A 292 -21.32 4.45 0.48
N ALA A 293 -21.77 3.52 -0.37
CA ALA A 293 -22.67 2.44 0.05
C ALA A 293 -22.03 1.53 1.11
N SER A 294 -20.74 1.23 0.97
CA SER A 294 -19.98 0.42 1.95
C SER A 294 -19.77 1.11 3.30
N LEU A 295 -19.91 2.43 3.36
CA LEU A 295 -19.74 3.25 4.56
C LEU A 295 -21.07 3.61 5.25
N LYS A 296 -22.21 3.28 4.65
CA LYS A 296 -23.51 3.41 5.32
C LYS A 296 -23.69 2.26 6.29
N ASP A 297 -24.10 2.56 7.52
CA ASP A 297 -24.49 1.52 8.47
C ASP A 297 -25.64 0.68 7.87
N PRO A 298 -25.66 -0.66 8.10
CA PRO A 298 -26.84 -1.44 7.78
C PRO A 298 -28.05 -0.80 8.49
N PRO A 299 -29.21 -0.66 7.84
CA PRO A 299 -30.31 0.13 8.37
C PRO A 299 -30.71 -0.39 9.75
N ALA A 300 -30.39 0.38 10.79
CA ALA A 300 -31.09 0.30 12.05
C ALA A 300 -32.50 0.84 11.80
N THR A 301 -33.51 0.08 12.22
CA THR A 301 -34.91 0.51 12.24
C THR A 301 -35.08 1.72 13.18
N THR A 302 -34.83 2.94 12.71
CA THR A 302 -35.51 4.23 13.06
C THR A 302 -34.79 5.45 12.43
N PRO A 303 -35.48 6.59 12.21
CA PRO A 303 -35.15 7.51 11.12
C PRO A 303 -34.23 8.69 11.47
N ASN A 304 -33.38 9.00 10.48
CA ASN A 304 -32.83 10.29 10.04
C ASN A 304 -32.25 11.28 11.07
N ILE A 305 -30.92 11.41 11.04
CA ILE A 305 -30.24 12.69 11.19
C ILE A 305 -29.35 12.88 9.96
N LYS A 306 -29.50 14.01 9.27
CA LYS A 306 -28.73 14.38 8.07
C LYS A 306 -27.26 14.60 8.45
N GLU A 307 -26.36 13.75 7.97
CA GLU A 307 -24.92 14.01 7.98
C GLU A 307 -24.48 14.73 6.68
N LYS A 308 -23.48 15.61 6.81
CA LYS A 308 -22.91 16.43 5.72
C LYS A 308 -22.13 15.54 4.71
N PRO A 309 -22.15 15.89 3.41
CA PRO A 309 -21.42 15.13 2.40
C PRO A 309 -19.90 15.37 2.46
N PHE A 310 -19.18 14.39 1.89
CA PHE A 310 -17.74 14.23 1.75
C PHE A 310 -16.90 15.49 1.54
N GLY A 311 -15.71 15.50 2.14
CA GLY A 311 -14.58 16.29 1.64
C GLY A 311 -13.83 15.50 0.58
N VAL A 312 -14.21 15.64 -0.68
CA VAL A 312 -13.37 15.23 -1.82
C VAL A 312 -12.47 16.42 -2.14
N SER A 313 -11.16 16.28 -1.97
CA SER A 313 -10.20 17.28 -2.44
C SER A 313 -9.35 16.70 -3.57
N SER A 314 -9.34 17.38 -4.72
CA SER A 314 -8.24 17.27 -5.66
C SER A 314 -7.02 17.97 -5.07
N LEU A 315 -5.88 17.28 -5.00
CA LEU A 315 -4.57 17.88 -4.80
C LEU A 315 -3.91 18.07 -6.17
#